data_AF-A0A938VM15-F1
#
_entry.id   AF-A0A938VM15-F1
#
_cell.length_a   1.000
_cell.length_b   1.000
_cell.length_c   1.000
_cell.angle_alpha   90.00
_cell.angle_beta   90.00
_cell.angle_gamma   90.00
#
_symmetry.space_group_name_H-M   'P 1'
#
loop_
_entity.id
_entity.type
_entity.pdbx_description
1 polymer ?
#
loop_
_entity_poly.entity_id
_entity_poly.type
_entity_poly.pdbx_seq_one_letter_code
_entity_poly.pdbx_strand_id
1 'polypeptide(L)'
;MREIVALLQSIAPVISTTTLRQLSQVVYGMLISNGRITMLELSRWTEKGGSYRTIQRLYHTPILWLQIQWILFTSQFHQTDREYIAAGDEVVFGK
;
A
#
# COMPACT_ATOMS: atom_id res chain seq x y z
N MET A 1 14.34 -1.73 -5.77
CA MET A 1 13.13 -2.03 -4.97
C MET A 1 12.80 -1.00 -3.89
N ARG A 2 13.79 -0.29 -3.29
CA ARG A 2 13.52 0.84 -2.35
C ARG A 2 12.72 1.98 -2.98
N GLU A 3 12.84 2.19 -4.29
CA GLU A 3 12.22 3.32 -4.99
C GLU A 3 10.68 3.30 -4.92
N ILE A 4 10.04 2.14 -5.13
CA ILE A 4 8.57 2.04 -5.08
C ILE A 4 8.04 2.23 -3.64
N VAL A 5 8.70 1.62 -2.66
CA VAL A 5 8.30 1.76 -1.24
C VAL A 5 8.54 3.18 -0.73
N ALA A 6 9.55 3.88 -1.26
CA ALA A 6 9.83 5.26 -0.90
C ALA A 6 8.70 6.23 -1.28
N LEU A 7 7.92 5.93 -2.33
CA LEU A 7 6.75 6.73 -2.72
C LEU A 7 5.72 6.85 -1.59
N LEU A 8 5.66 5.87 -0.68
CA LEU A 8 4.79 5.89 0.49
C LEU A 8 5.16 6.99 1.51
N GLN A 9 6.32 7.64 1.39
CA GLN A 9 6.64 8.78 2.27
C GLN A 9 5.69 9.96 2.04
N SER A 10 5.12 10.09 0.83
CA SER A 10 4.15 11.14 0.51
C SER A 10 2.90 11.15 1.37
N ILE A 11 2.48 9.97 1.87
CA ILE A 11 1.27 9.80 2.67
C ILE A 11 1.54 9.89 4.18
N ALA A 12 2.80 10.03 4.60
CA ALA A 12 3.19 10.15 6.01
C ALA A 12 2.43 11.24 6.80
N PRO A 13 2.05 12.40 6.22
CA PRO A 13 1.31 13.43 6.96
C PRO A 13 -0.12 13.03 7.38
N VAL A 14 -0.71 12.01 6.74
CA VAL A 14 -2.13 11.65 6.94
C VAL A 14 -2.34 10.29 7.60
N ILE A 15 -1.26 9.57 7.91
CA ILE A 15 -1.32 8.29 8.63
C ILE A 15 -0.31 8.23 9.75
N SER A 16 -0.57 7.38 10.74
CA SER A 16 0.39 7.19 11.83
C SER A 16 1.71 6.58 11.31
N THR A 17 2.82 6.91 11.97
CA THR A 17 4.14 6.32 11.66
C THR A 17 4.14 4.79 11.76
N THR A 18 3.37 4.24 12.69
CA THR A 18 3.16 2.80 12.83
C THR A 18 2.44 2.21 11.63
N THR A 19 1.32 2.81 11.21
CA THR A 19 0.55 2.38 10.03
C THR A 19 1.39 2.46 8.77
N LEU A 20 2.15 3.55 8.59
CA LEU A 20 3.05 3.71 7.46
C LEU A 20 4.10 2.60 7.41
N ARG A 21 4.76 2.31 8.54
CA ARG A 21 5.75 1.23 8.61
C ARG A 21 5.13 -0.12 8.26
N GLN A 22 3.94 -0.42 8.77
CA GLN A 22 3.22 -1.66 8.49
C GLN A 22 2.82 -1.77 7.02
N LEU A 23 2.32 -0.67 6.43
CA LEU A 23 1.99 -0.58 5.01
C LEU A 23 3.22 -0.80 4.14
N SER A 24 4.36 -0.19 4.48
CA SER A 24 5.61 -0.41 3.76
C SER A 24 6.06 -1.86 3.79
N GLN A 25 5.86 -2.57 4.90
CA GLN A 25 6.14 -4.01 4.98
C GLN A 25 5.20 -4.80 4.08
N VAL A 26 3.90 -4.53 4.11
CA VAL A 26 2.93 -5.21 3.23
C VAL A 26 3.23 -4.96 1.76
N VAL A 27 3.48 -3.71 1.36
CA VAL A 27 3.84 -3.36 -0.03
C VAL A 27 5.14 -4.05 -0.44
N TYR A 28 6.16 -4.04 0.42
CA TYR A 28 7.40 -4.77 0.17
C TYR A 28 7.14 -6.27 -0.05
N GLY A 29 6.38 -6.90 0.85
CA GLY A 29 6.01 -8.31 0.75
C GLY A 29 5.25 -8.63 -0.54
N MET A 30 4.31 -7.78 -0.95
CA MET A 30 3.58 -7.95 -2.21
C MET A 30 4.49 -7.88 -3.43
N LEU A 31 5.48 -6.98 -3.44
CA LEU A 31 6.39 -6.79 -4.57
C LEU A 31 7.36 -7.96 -4.78
N ILE A 32 7.66 -8.74 -3.72
CA ILE A 32 8.57 -9.89 -3.79
C ILE A 32 7.86 -11.24 -3.81
N SER A 33 6.58 -11.27 -3.44
CA SER A 33 5.79 -12.50 -3.45
C SER A 33 5.44 -12.90 -4.88
N ASN A 34 5.54 -14.20 -5.17
CA ASN A 34 5.07 -14.78 -6.42
C ASN A 34 3.85 -15.68 -6.14
N GLY A 35 2.75 -15.47 -6.86
CA GLY A 35 1.53 -16.28 -6.71
C GLY A 35 0.50 -15.70 -5.74
N ARG A 36 -0.04 -16.53 -4.85
CA ARG A 36 -1.15 -16.12 -3.97
C ARG A 36 -0.66 -15.19 -2.85
N ILE A 37 -1.22 -13.98 -2.82
CA ILE A 37 -0.95 -13.01 -1.76
C ILE A 37 -1.87 -13.29 -0.57
N THR A 38 -1.33 -13.94 0.46
CA THR A 38 -2.03 -14.17 1.74
C THR A 38 -1.28 -13.48 2.88
N MET A 39 -1.94 -13.22 4.01
CA MET A 39 -1.24 -12.64 5.18
C MET A 39 -0.08 -13.53 5.68
N LEU A 40 -0.23 -14.85 5.58
CA LEU A 40 0.82 -15.80 5.95
C LEU A 40 2.00 -15.72 4.97
N GLU A 41 1.73 -15.73 3.67
CA GLU A 41 2.76 -15.58 2.64
C GLU A 41 3.49 -14.25 2.81
N LEU A 42 2.77 -13.14 2.95
CA LEU A 42 3.38 -11.84 3.22
C LEU A 42 4.31 -11.92 4.43
N SER A 43 3.86 -12.52 5.54
CA SER A 43 4.68 -12.63 6.74
C SER A 43 5.95 -13.47 6.57
N ARG A 44 5.96 -14.44 5.65
CA ARG A 44 7.14 -15.25 5.32
C ARG A 44 8.17 -14.44 4.54
N TRP A 45 7.71 -13.55 3.67
CA TRP A 45 8.56 -12.74 2.80
C TRP A 45 9.02 -11.41 3.42
N THR A 46 8.28 -10.85 4.38
CA THR A 46 8.57 -9.52 4.97
C THR A 46 9.63 -9.49 6.08
N GLU A 47 10.49 -10.51 6.17
CA GLU A 47 11.61 -10.64 7.11
C GLU A 47 11.37 -9.96 8.49
N LYS A 48 12.33 -9.16 8.96
CA LYS A 48 12.27 -8.45 10.24
C LYS A 48 11.40 -7.20 10.11
N GLY A 49 10.14 -7.32 10.48
CA GLY A 49 9.22 -6.18 10.60
C GLY A 49 7.79 -6.46 10.17
N GLY A 50 7.56 -7.53 9.41
CA GLY A 50 6.22 -7.95 8.98
C GLY A 50 5.80 -9.30 9.55
N SER A 51 5.81 -9.46 10.88
CA SER A 51 5.22 -10.67 11.48
C SER A 51 3.74 -10.80 11.09
N TYR A 52 3.18 -12.01 11.11
CA TYR A 52 1.76 -12.24 10.80
C TYR A 52 0.84 -11.27 11.57
N ARG A 53 1.10 -11.08 12.87
CA ARG A 53 0.36 -10.14 13.72
C ARG A 53 0.47 -8.69 13.25
N THR A 54 1.61 -8.31 12.67
CA THR A 54 1.84 -6.96 12.13
C THR A 54 1.05 -6.74 10.84
N ILE A 55 1.08 -7.73 9.93
CA ILE A 55 0.28 -7.72 8.71
C ILE A 55 -1.22 -7.66 9.07
N GLN A 56 -1.66 -8.52 9.99
CA GLN A 56 -3.03 -8.56 10.48
C GLN A 56 -3.47 -7.20 11.06
N ARG A 57 -2.61 -6.54 11.85
CA ARG A 57 -2.91 -5.20 12.40
C ARG A 57 -3.17 -4.17 11.31
N LEU A 58 -2.38 -4.17 10.22
CA LEU A 58 -2.62 -3.25 9.11
C LEU A 58 -4.01 -3.48 8.51
N TYR A 59 -4.36 -4.73 8.19
CA TYR A 59 -5.65 -5.07 7.59
C TYR A 59 -6.85 -4.77 8.50
N HIS A 60 -6.65 -4.67 9.82
CA HIS A 60 -7.67 -4.26 10.77
C HIS A 60 -7.63 -2.76 11.12
N THR A 61 -6.65 -2.01 10.61
CA THR A 61 -6.55 -0.58 10.84
C THR A 61 -7.49 0.15 9.89
N PRO A 62 -8.40 1.00 10.38
CA PRO A 62 -9.21 1.85 9.51
C PRO A 62 -8.30 2.80 8.74
N ILE A 63 -8.42 2.78 7.42
CA ILE A 63 -7.62 3.59 6.51
C ILE A 63 -8.58 4.30 5.56
N LEU A 64 -8.47 5.63 5.47
CA LEU A 64 -9.21 6.42 4.48
C LEU A 64 -8.52 6.27 3.10
N TRP A 65 -8.79 5.17 2.42
CA TRP A 65 -8.10 4.79 1.18
C TRP A 65 -8.13 5.86 0.10
N LEU A 66 -9.27 6.53 -0.08
CA LEU A 66 -9.41 7.62 -1.05
C LEU A 66 -8.39 8.74 -0.81
N GLN A 67 -8.20 9.14 0.45
CA GLN A 67 -7.24 10.20 0.80
C GLN A 67 -5.80 9.77 0.49
N ILE A 68 -5.44 8.54 0.85
CA ILE A 68 -4.09 8.01 0.62
C ILE A 68 -3.79 7.88 -0.87
N GLN A 69 -4.71 7.31 -1.65
CA GLN A 69 -4.56 7.15 -3.08
C GLN A 69 -4.46 8.51 -3.78
N TRP A 70 -5.29 9.47 -3.39
CA TRP A 70 -5.25 10.83 -3.93
C TRP A 70 -3.93 11.54 -3.65
N ILE A 71 -3.43 11.48 -2.41
CA ILE A 71 -2.14 12.11 -2.03
C ILE A 71 -0.99 11.44 -2.77
N LEU A 72 -0.99 10.11 -2.88
CA LEU A 72 0.05 9.40 -3.63
C LEU A 72 0.05 9.85 -5.10
N PHE A 73 -1.11 9.91 -5.73
CA PHE A 73 -1.26 10.39 -7.11
C PHE A 73 -0.76 11.83 -7.29
N THR A 74 -1.34 12.75 -6.54
CA THR A 74 -1.06 14.20 -6.67
C THR A 74 0.38 14.57 -6.32
N SER A 75 1.03 13.83 -5.43
CA SER A 75 2.41 14.12 -5.02
C SER A 75 3.48 13.42 -5.87
N GLN A 76 3.22 12.22 -6.38
CA GLN A 76 4.24 11.41 -7.06
C GLN A 76 4.04 11.30 -8.58
N PHE A 77 2.81 11.46 -9.07
CA PHE A 77 2.44 11.11 -10.44
C PHE A 77 1.78 12.25 -11.23
N HIS A 78 1.24 13.26 -10.56
CA HIS A 78 0.60 14.40 -11.22
C HIS A 78 1.63 15.32 -11.91
N GLN A 79 1.35 15.68 -13.16
CA GLN A 79 2.14 16.55 -14.03
C GLN A 79 1.19 17.60 -14.61
N THR A 80 1.54 18.88 -14.47
CA THR A 80 0.66 20.00 -14.82
C THR A 80 0.43 20.17 -16.32
N ASP A 81 1.31 19.62 -17.15
CA ASP A 81 1.31 19.70 -18.61
C ASP A 81 0.74 18.43 -19.29
N ARG A 82 0.09 17.56 -18.51
CA ARG A 82 -0.47 16.29 -18.99
C ARG A 82 -1.97 16.23 -18.81
N GLU A 83 -2.62 15.61 -19.79
CA GLU A 83 -4.02 15.22 -19.69
C GLU A 83 -4.13 13.85 -19.02
N TYR A 84 -5.12 13.68 -18.14
CA TYR A 84 -5.39 12.43 -17.45
C TYR A 84 -6.77 11.92 -17.82
N ILE A 85 -6.88 10.62 -18.07
CA ILE A 85 -8.15 9.95 -18.32
C ILE A 85 -8.59 9.25 -17.04
N ALA A 86 -9.75 9.62 -16.51
CA ALA A 86 -10.40 8.87 -15.44
C ALA A 86 -11.20 7.72 -16.04
N ALA A 87 -10.66 6.50 -15.95
CA ALA A 87 -11.38 5.28 -16.31
C ALA A 87 -11.91 4.61 -15.04
N GLY A 88 -13.20 4.27 -15.05
CA GLY A 88 -13.86 3.55 -13.96
C GLY A 88 -14.49 2.26 -14.48
N ASP A 89 -14.38 1.21 -13.68
CA ASP A 89 -15.05 -0.07 -13.90
C ASP A 89 -15.57 -0.57 -12.55
N GLU A 90 -16.61 -1.40 -12.58
CA GLU A 90 -17.17 -2.02 -11.39
C GLU A 90 -16.58 -3.42 -11.20
N VAL A 91 -16.15 -3.73 -9.97
CA VAL A 91 -15.74 -5.08 -9.61
C VAL A 91 -16.65 -5.59 -8.51
N VAL A 92 -17.28 -6.75 -8.77
CA VAL A 92 -18.03 -7.48 -7.75
C VAL A 92 -17.08 -8.46 -7.06
N PHE A 93 -16.97 -8.37 -5.73
CA PHE A 93 -16.25 -9.37 -4.96
C PHE A 93 -17.02 -10.69 -5.02
N GLY A 94 -16.38 -11.72 -5.58
CA GLY A 94 -16.91 -13.08 -5.57
C GLY A 94 -17.04 -13.63 -4.14
N LYS A 95 -17.95 -14.58 -3.95
CA LYS A 95 -18.11 -15.31 -2.69
C LYS A 95 -16.88 -16.14 -2.35
#